data_AF-A0A918ZXJ1-F1
#
_entry.id   AF-A0A918ZXJ1-F1
#
_cell.length_a   1.000
_cell.length_b   1.000
_cell.length_c   1.000
_cell.angle_alpha   90.00
_cell.angle_beta   90.00
_cell.angle_gamma   90.00
#
_symmetry.space_group_name_H-M   'P 1'
#
loop_
_entity.id
_entity.type
_entity.pdbx_description
1 polymer ?
#
loop_
_entity_poly.entity_id
_entity_poly.type
_entity_poly.pdbx_seq_one_letter_code
_entity_poly.pdbx_strand_id
1 'polypeptide(L)' 'MLAHAFLTVVRADEHARHSRPDELIPLTCNEIQRLFNAPVVRRTHDTAHRLDWSHWRRRHQAQSQTSHYQRQATQA' A
#
# COMPACT_ATOMS: atom_id res chain seq x y z
N MET A 1 -11.02 1.65 -13.95
CA MET A 1 -10.54 2.51 -15.06
C MET A 1 -9.02 2.68 -15.05
N LEU A 2 -8.41 3.26 -14.00
CA LEU A 2 -6.94 3.49 -13.93
C LEU A 2 -6.07 2.22 -14.11
N ALA A 3 -6.47 1.09 -13.53
CA ALA A 3 -5.73 -0.16 -13.67
C ALA A 3 -5.62 -0.63 -15.14
N HIS A 4 -6.65 -0.40 -15.93
CA HIS A 4 -6.64 -0.79 -17.34
C HIS A 4 -5.79 0.16 -18.18
N ALA A 5 -5.88 1.47 -17.92
CA ALA A 5 -5.00 2.47 -18.55
C ALA A 5 -3.51 2.24 -18.22
N PHE A 6 -3.20 1.79 -17.01
CA PHE A 6 -1.84 1.40 -16.64
C PHE A 6 -1.38 0.18 -17.43
N LEU A 7 -2.21 -0.86 -17.54
CA LEU A 7 -1.88 -2.06 -18.33
C LEU A 7 -1.66 -1.74 -19.81
N THR A 8 -2.45 -0.84 -20.40
CA THR A 8 -2.30 -0.47 -21.82
C THR A 8 -1.02 0.32 -22.07
N VAL A 9 -0.66 1.24 -21.18
CA VAL A 9 0.59 2.01 -21.28
C VAL A 9 1.81 1.10 -21.09
N VAL A 10 1.80 0.21 -20.10
CA VAL A 10 2.90 -0.74 -19.87
C VAL A 10 3.06 -1.68 -21.05
N ARG A 11 1.96 -2.19 -21.62
CA ARG A 11 2.01 -3.07 -22.81
C ARG A 11 2.54 -2.34 -24.04
N ALA A 12 2.20 -1.07 -24.23
CA ALA A 12 2.71 -0.26 -25.33
C ALA A 12 4.21 0.04 -25.19
N ASP A 13 4.68 0.35 -23.98
CA ASP A 13 6.10 0.58 -23.68
C ASP A 13 6.93 -0.71 -23.83
N GLU A 14 6.43 -1.84 -23.33
CA GLU A 14 7.04 -3.17 -23.53
C GLU A 14 7.19 -3.51 -25.02
N HIS A 15 6.14 -3.30 -25.82
CA HIS A 15 6.19 -3.57 -27.26
C HIS A 15 7.18 -2.66 -28.01
N ALA A 16 7.27 -1.39 -27.61
CA ALA A 16 8.24 -0.44 -28.17
C ALA A 16 9.69 -0.82 -27.83
N ARG A 17 9.93 -1.39 -26.63
CA ARG A 17 11.26 -1.83 -26.17
C ARG A 17 11.68 -3.19 -26.75
N HIS A 18 10.75 -4.12 -26.93
CA HIS A 18 10.98 -5.46 -27.50
C HIS A 18 11.15 -5.45 -29.04
N SER A 19 11.34 -4.30 -29.68
CA SER A 19 11.70 -4.21 -31.10
C SER A 19 13.15 -4.64 -31.39
N ARG A 20 13.94 -4.99 -30.37
CA ARG A 20 15.22 -5.68 -30.51
C ARG A 20 15.07 -7.15 -30.13
N PRO A 21 15.68 -8.09 -30.86
CA PRO A 21 15.58 -9.51 -30.56
C PRO A 21 16.44 -9.81 -29.33
N ASP A 22 15.89 -9.60 -28.15
CA ASP A 22 16.36 -10.24 -26.93
C ASP A 22 15.57 -11.53 -26.73
N GLU A 23 16.23 -12.56 -26.22
CA GLU A 23 15.78 -13.96 -26.10
C GLU A 23 14.61 -14.18 -25.10
N LEU A 24 13.85 -13.13 -24.78
CA LEU A 24 12.83 -13.14 -23.74
C LEU A 24 11.44 -12.96 -24.35
N ILE A 25 10.51 -13.82 -23.90
CA ILE A 25 9.09 -13.73 -24.27
C ILE A 25 8.54 -12.40 -23.71
N PRO A 26 7.79 -11.62 -24.51
CA PRO A 26 7.20 -10.38 -24.03
C PRO A 26 6.24 -10.63 -22.86
N LEU A 27 6.24 -9.74 -21.87
CA LEU A 27 5.40 -9.88 -20.68
C LEU A 27 3.92 -10.02 -21.05
N THR A 28 3.30 -11.10 -20.58
CA THR A 28 1.87 -11.34 -20.78
C THR A 28 1.04 -10.43 -19.86
N CYS A 29 -0.23 -10.19 -20.21
CA CYS A 29 -1.14 -9.42 -19.34
C CYS A 29 -1.21 -9.98 -17.91
N ASN A 30 -1.15 -11.30 -17.76
CA ASN A 30 -1.20 -11.98 -16.46
C ASN A 30 0.07 -11.70 -15.64
N GLU A 31 1.23 -11.65 -16.28
CA GLU A 31 2.49 -11.33 -15.61
C GLU A 31 2.52 -9.86 -15.17
N ILE A 32 2.09 -8.94 -16.04
CA ILE A 32 1.96 -7.52 -15.67
C ILE A 32 0.97 -7.36 -14.51
N GLN A 33 -0.16 -8.08 -14.53
CA GLN A 33 -1.14 -8.05 -13.44
C GLN A 33 -0.56 -8.60 -12.13
N ARG A 34 0.19 -9.71 -12.15
CA ARG A 34 0.85 -10.26 -10.95
C ARG A 34 1.92 -9.32 -10.41
N LEU A 35 2.74 -8.74 -11.28
CA LEU A 35 3.77 -7.76 -10.93
C LEU A 35 3.19 -6.48 -10.34
N PHE A 36 2.00 -6.06 -10.81
CA PHE A 36 1.32 -4.90 -10.24
C PHE A 36 0.64 -5.22 -8.90
N ASN A 37 -0.07 -6.35 -8.82
CA ASN A 37 -0.84 -6.70 -7.64
C ASN A 37 0.03 -7.03 -6.42
N ALA A 38 1.14 -7.75 -6.59
CA ALA A 38 1.99 -8.17 -5.47
C ALA A 38 2.50 -6.97 -4.60
N PRO A 39 3.12 -5.92 -5.16
CA PRO A 39 3.56 -4.78 -4.38
C PRO A 39 2.41 -3.89 -3.90
N VAL A 40 1.33 -3.74 -4.69
CA VAL A 40 0.16 -2.92 -4.32
C VAL A 40 -0.57 -3.54 -3.13
N VAL A 41 -0.87 -4.83 -3.17
CA VAL A 41 -1.51 -5.56 -2.08
C VAL A 41 -0.66 -5.48 -0.81
N ARG A 42 0.66 -5.69 -0.92
CA ARG A 42 1.60 -5.56 0.21
C ARG A 42 1.60 -4.15 0.80
N ARG A 43 1.61 -3.10 -0.02
CA ARG A 43 1.55 -1.69 0.45
C ARG A 43 0.21 -1.36 1.10
N THR A 44 -0.90 -1.85 0.56
CA THR A 44 -2.23 -1.62 1.13
C THR A 44 -2.36 -2.26 2.51
N HIS A 45 -1.89 -3.52 2.66
CA HIS A 45 -1.89 -4.18 3.97
C HIS A 45 -0.97 -3.48 4.98
N ASP A 46 0.24 -3.06 4.58
CA ASP A 46 1.14 -2.30 5.45
C ASP A 46 0.52 -0.95 5.88
N THR A 47 -0.16 -0.26 4.96
CA THR A 47 -0.81 1.02 5.27
C THR A 47 -2.01 0.85 6.21
N ALA A 48 -2.89 -0.13 5.95
CA ALA A 48 -4.02 -0.45 6.82
C ALA A 48 -3.52 -0.84 8.22
N HIS A 49 -2.53 -1.73 8.29
CA HIS A 49 -1.92 -2.13 9.56
C HIS A 49 -1.29 -0.95 10.31
N ARG A 50 -0.59 -0.04 9.62
CA ARG A 50 -0.02 1.17 10.24
C ARG A 50 -1.09 2.13 10.75
N LEU A 51 -2.20 2.27 10.03
CA LEU A 51 -3.33 3.09 10.46
C LEU A 51 -4.00 2.49 11.70
N ASP A 52 -4.24 1.17 11.70
CA ASP A 52 -4.80 0.45 12.85
C ASP A 52 -3.89 0.55 14.08
N TRP A 53 -2.58 0.36 13.90
CA TRP A 53 -1.59 0.54 14.96
C TRP A 53 -1.57 1.97 15.51
N SER A 54 -1.69 2.96 14.62
CA SER A 54 -1.77 4.37 15.01
C SER A 54 -3.04 4.67 15.79
N HIS A 55 -4.18 4.14 15.36
CA HIS A 55 -5.45 4.26 16.09
C HIS A 55 -5.39 3.62 17.47
N TRP A 56 -4.89 2.40 17.56
CA TRP A 56 -4.73 1.69 18.82
C TRP A 56 -3.84 2.48 19.80
N ARG A 57 -2.67 2.95 19.33
CA ARG A 57 -1.75 3.76 20.14
C ARG A 57 -2.42 5.03 20.65
N ARG A 58 -3.09 5.79 19.78
CA ARG A 58 -3.76 7.04 20.14
C ARG A 58 -4.87 6.81 21.15
N ARG A 59 -5.64 5.72 21.00
CA ARG A 59 -6.69 5.34 21.96
C ARG A 59 -6.08 5.06 23.34
N HIS A 60 -4.99 4.32 23.41
CA HIS A 60 -4.32 4.06 24.69
C HIS A 60 -3.67 5.31 25.30
N GLN A 61 -3.08 6.18 24.47
CA GLN A 61 -2.53 7.44 24.95
C GLN A 61 -3.63 8.34 25.55
N ALA A 62 -4.79 8.42 24.89
CA ALA A 62 -5.95 9.15 25.42
C ALA A 62 -6.42 8.55 26.75
N GLN A 63 -6.49 7.23 26.88
CA GLN A 63 -6.85 6.57 28.14
C GLN A 63 -5.86 6.92 29.26
N SER A 64 -4.56 6.85 28.99
CA SER A 64 -3.53 7.22 29.95
C SER A 64 -3.62 8.69 30.37
N GLN A 65 -3.84 9.59 29.41
CA GLN A 65 -4.05 11.02 29.68
C GLN A 65 -5.29 11.25 30.55
N THR A 66 -6.42 10.62 30.22
CA THR A 66 -7.66 10.74 31.02
C THR A 66 -7.44 10.30 32.46
N SER A 67 -6.79 9.15 32.68
CA SER A 67 -6.47 8.70 34.04
C SER A 67 -5.50 9.65 34.75
N HIS A 68 -4.53 10.21 34.03
CA HIS A 68 -3.61 11.19 34.60
C HIS A 68 -4.33 12.47 35.05
N TYR A 69 -5.18 13.04 34.19
CA TYR A 69 -5.96 14.23 34.52
C TYR A 69 -6.98 13.98 35.63
N GLN A 70 -7.63 12.82 35.65
CA GLN A 70 -8.53 12.44 36.75
C GLN A 70 -7.79 12.40 38.09
N ARG A 71 -6.60 11.80 38.13
CA ARG A 71 -5.78 11.75 39.35
C ARG A 71 -5.32 13.14 39.79
N GLN A 72 -4.92 14.00 38.86
CA GLN A 72 -4.56 15.39 39.17
C GLN A 72 -5.77 16.16 39.75
N ALA A 73 -6.95 16.02 39.15
CA ALA A 73 -8.16 16.70 39.61
C ALA A 73 -8.65 16.23 40.99
N THR A 74 -8.36 14.98 41.37
CA THR A 74 -8.67 14.45 42.72
C THR A 74 -7.61 14.85 43.77
N GLN A 75 -6.40 15.25 43.34
CA GLN A 75 -5.30 15.66 44.23
C GLN A 75 -5.19 17.19 44.43
N ALA A 76 -5.94 17.98 43.66
CA ALA A 76 -6.07 19.43 43.80
C ALA A 76 -7.26 19.78 44.70
#